data_AF-A0A8J3LXA4-F1
#
_entry.id   AF-A0A8J3LXA4-F1
#
_cell.length_a   1.000
_cell.length_b   1.000
_cell.length_c   1.000
_cell.angle_alpha   90.00
_cell.angle_beta   90.00
_cell.angle_gamma   90.00
#
_symmetry.space_group_name_H-M   'P 1'
#
loop_
_entity.id
_entity.type
_entity.pdbx_description
1 polymer ?
#
loop_
_entity_poly.entity_id
_entity_poly.type
_entity_poly.pdbx_seq_one_letter_code
_entity_poly.pdbx_strand_id
1 'polypeptide(L)'
;MAATRAGLAPGAAAQPGRVTGTEPASVRPVASRATALMVATAGAALTDLVWAFTPLASVWSVHEAAARGGQLPGAVLLASNVGVLALMAVTHVTAWALLAGWLLRAEANARVLAPGQRPPRRTAEVWFAPASVAGAVARASRCRRPAALVWSWWLAWLAGAAALLAGTALTWPSELRAMLVRVWGGATVDVDRAGELLGYQIAGRLPGAVLLLAAAVLGVVAVDRVTTAQYDRFDELRSSECPPSEQMARSRT
;
A
#
# COMPACT_ATOMS: atom_id res chain seq x y z
N MET A 1 -91.28 9.50 -15.08
CA MET A 1 -90.43 10.58 -15.63
C MET A 1 -89.05 10.45 -14.99
N ALA A 2 -88.09 10.05 -15.80
CA ALA A 2 -86.68 9.88 -15.47
C ALA A 2 -85.87 10.74 -16.45
N ALA A 3 -84.69 11.19 -16.01
CA ALA A 3 -83.62 11.98 -16.65
C ALA A 3 -83.33 13.19 -15.75
N THR A 4 -82.09 13.44 -15.31
CA THR A 4 -80.96 13.77 -16.20
C THR A 4 -79.63 13.18 -15.71
N ARG A 5 -78.89 12.58 -16.66
CA ARG A 5 -77.48 12.17 -16.61
C ARG A 5 -76.54 13.38 -16.74
N ALA A 6 -75.43 13.36 -16.01
CA ALA A 6 -74.08 13.78 -16.46
C ALA A 6 -73.12 13.55 -15.27
N GLY A 7 -71.95 12.91 -15.36
CA GLY A 7 -71.25 12.27 -16.45
C GLY A 7 -70.14 11.38 -15.84
N LEU A 8 -69.84 10.27 -16.52
CA LEU A 8 -68.68 9.43 -16.26
C LEU A 8 -67.43 10.12 -16.84
N ALA A 9 -66.39 10.26 -16.02
CA ALA A 9 -65.00 10.37 -16.46
C ALA A 9 -64.14 9.45 -15.59
N PRO A 10 -63.08 8.85 -16.18
CA PRO A 10 -62.68 7.48 -15.91
C PRO A 10 -61.57 7.37 -14.87
N GLY A 11 -61.44 6.15 -14.34
CA GLY A 11 -60.39 5.66 -13.45
C GLY A 11 -59.13 6.51 -13.36
N ALA A 12 -58.90 7.06 -12.17
CA ALA A 12 -57.55 7.22 -11.66
C ALA A 12 -56.93 5.83 -11.58
N ALA A 13 -56.30 5.41 -12.68
CA ALA A 13 -55.39 4.28 -12.68
C ALA A 13 -54.37 4.58 -11.58
N ALA A 14 -54.40 3.76 -10.53
CA ALA A 14 -53.35 3.71 -9.54
C ALA A 14 -52.04 3.59 -10.31
N GLN A 15 -51.24 4.67 -10.29
CA GLN A 15 -49.90 4.62 -10.85
C GLN A 15 -49.17 3.49 -10.14
N PRO A 16 -48.71 2.45 -10.85
CA PRO A 16 -47.89 1.42 -10.25
C PRO A 16 -46.68 2.10 -9.64
N GLY A 17 -46.41 1.72 -8.39
CA GLY A 17 -45.41 2.32 -7.53
C GLY A 17 -44.15 2.68 -8.31
N ARG A 18 -43.80 3.96 -8.23
CA ARG A 18 -42.47 4.45 -8.59
C ARG A 18 -41.50 3.68 -7.72
N VAL A 19 -41.00 2.55 -8.25
CA VAL A 19 -39.79 1.91 -7.78
C VAL A 19 -38.75 3.01 -7.91
N THR A 20 -38.42 3.62 -6.78
CA THR A 20 -37.23 4.45 -6.67
C THR A 20 -36.10 3.49 -6.98
N GLY A 21 -35.73 3.47 -8.26
CA GLY A 21 -34.54 2.79 -8.75
C GLY A 21 -33.38 3.42 -8.02
N THR A 22 -33.05 2.85 -6.87
CA THR A 22 -31.69 2.89 -6.38
C THR A 22 -30.91 2.21 -7.49
N GLU A 23 -30.14 2.99 -8.25
CA GLU A 23 -29.20 2.42 -9.20
C GLU A 23 -28.47 1.27 -8.50
N PRO A 24 -28.37 0.08 -9.13
CA PRO A 24 -27.62 -1.01 -8.52
C PRO A 24 -26.24 -0.49 -8.21
N ALA A 25 -25.84 -0.56 -6.93
CA ALA A 25 -24.60 0.02 -6.45
C ALA A 25 -23.44 -0.51 -7.33
N SER A 26 -22.84 0.39 -8.11
CA SER A 26 -21.87 0.00 -9.13
C SER A 26 -20.58 -0.51 -8.48
N VAL A 27 -20.26 -1.79 -8.72
CA VAL A 27 -18.99 -2.40 -8.32
C VAL A 27 -17.89 -1.83 -9.20
N ARG A 28 -16.82 -1.31 -8.60
CA ARG A 28 -15.66 -0.79 -9.34
C ARG A 28 -14.52 -1.81 -9.30
N PRO A 29 -13.85 -2.08 -10.43
CA PRO A 29 -12.74 -3.02 -10.47
C PRO A 29 -11.59 -2.57 -9.54
N VAL A 30 -11.05 -3.52 -8.79
CA VAL A 30 -9.97 -3.30 -7.80
C VAL A 30 -8.64 -3.89 -8.28
N ALA A 31 -8.68 -4.90 -9.16
CA ALA A 31 -7.52 -5.67 -9.61
C ALA A 31 -6.37 -4.81 -10.14
N SER A 32 -6.63 -3.88 -11.07
CA SER A 32 -5.57 -3.03 -11.64
C SER A 32 -4.91 -2.10 -10.60
N ARG A 33 -5.67 -1.64 -9.60
CA ARG A 33 -5.12 -0.86 -8.49
C ARG A 33 -4.36 -1.73 -7.49
N ALA A 34 -4.84 -2.94 -7.25
CA ALA A 34 -4.15 -3.91 -6.40
C ALA A 34 -2.78 -4.27 -7.00
N THR A 35 -2.70 -4.59 -8.29
CA THR A 35 -1.42 -4.85 -8.97
C THR A 35 -0.48 -3.65 -8.94
N ALA A 36 -0.98 -2.44 -9.25
CA ALA A 36 -0.17 -1.22 -9.18
C ALA A 36 0.38 -0.97 -7.76
N LEU A 37 -0.45 -1.17 -6.74
CA LEU A 37 -0.04 -1.09 -5.34
C LEU A 37 1.05 -2.12 -5.02
N MET A 38 0.85 -3.40 -5.37
CA MET A 38 1.84 -4.46 -5.12
C MET A 38 3.20 -4.13 -5.74
N VAL A 39 3.21 -3.65 -7.00
CA VAL A 39 4.45 -3.23 -7.69
C VAL A 39 5.10 -2.04 -6.98
N ALA A 40 4.31 -1.03 -6.59
CA ALA A 40 4.84 0.13 -5.89
C ALA A 40 5.39 -0.21 -4.50
N THR A 41 4.74 -1.10 -3.75
CA THR A 41 5.22 -1.59 -2.45
C THR A 41 6.50 -2.38 -2.58
N ALA A 42 6.61 -3.26 -3.59
CA ALA A 42 7.85 -3.96 -3.89
C ALA A 42 8.97 -2.98 -4.28
N GLY A 43 8.65 -1.99 -5.12
CA GLY A 43 9.58 -0.93 -5.50
C GLY A 43 10.11 -0.14 -4.30
N ALA A 44 9.23 0.25 -3.36
CA ALA A 44 9.62 0.94 -2.14
C ALA A 44 10.55 0.08 -1.25
N ALA A 45 10.25 -1.20 -1.07
CA ALA A 45 11.13 -2.08 -0.29
C ALA A 45 12.50 -2.32 -0.94
N LEU A 46 12.56 -2.35 -2.28
CA LEU A 46 13.83 -2.42 -3.00
C LEU A 46 14.65 -1.14 -2.81
N THR A 47 14.02 0.03 -2.77
CA THR A 47 14.73 1.29 -2.51
C THR A 47 15.23 1.38 -1.07
N ASP A 48 14.53 0.80 -0.10
CA ASP A 48 15.02 0.63 1.28
C ASP A 48 16.28 -0.24 1.35
N LEU A 49 16.35 -1.32 0.58
CA LEU A 49 17.56 -2.14 0.45
C LEU A 49 18.71 -1.36 -0.18
N VAL A 50 18.44 -0.62 -1.26
CA VAL A 50 19.46 0.25 -1.88
C VAL A 50 19.99 1.25 -0.85
N TRP A 51 19.13 1.81 -0.01
CA TRP A 51 19.54 2.70 1.09
C TRP A 51 20.41 2.02 2.16
N ALA A 52 20.15 0.76 2.48
CA ALA A 52 21.02 0.00 3.40
C ALA A 52 22.43 -0.19 2.82
N PHE A 53 22.57 -0.22 1.49
CA PHE A 53 23.85 -0.40 0.79
C PHE A 53 24.49 0.91 0.29
N THR A 54 23.88 2.09 0.48
CA THR A 54 24.53 3.38 0.15
C THR A 54 25.91 3.60 0.80
N PRO A 55 26.24 3.04 1.98
CA PRO A 55 27.60 3.11 2.50
C PRO A 55 28.65 2.50 1.56
N LEU A 56 28.31 1.56 0.67
CA LEU A 56 29.26 1.00 -0.30
C LEU A 56 29.74 2.04 -1.33
N ALA A 57 28.85 2.93 -1.78
CA ALA A 57 29.24 4.06 -2.62
C ALA A 57 30.18 5.02 -1.86
N SER A 58 30.00 5.12 -0.54
CA SER A 58 30.87 5.92 0.33
C SER A 58 32.26 5.29 0.48
N VAL A 59 32.35 3.95 0.58
CA VAL A 59 33.62 3.22 0.59
C VAL A 59 34.41 3.49 -0.69
N TRP A 60 33.76 3.40 -1.85
CA TRP A 60 34.40 3.74 -3.14
C TRP A 60 34.90 5.19 -3.16
N SER A 61 34.07 6.15 -2.75
CA SER A 61 34.46 7.57 -2.70
C SER A 61 35.65 7.81 -1.76
N VAL A 62 35.71 7.11 -0.62
CA VAL A 62 36.84 7.21 0.31
C VAL A 62 38.12 6.65 -0.31
N HIS A 63 38.06 5.47 -0.95
CA HIS A 63 39.21 4.90 -1.65
C HIS A 63 39.72 5.82 -2.76
N GLU A 64 38.82 6.38 -3.56
CA GLU A 64 39.19 7.28 -4.66
C GLU A 64 39.80 8.60 -4.14
N ALA A 65 39.25 9.15 -3.03
CA ALA A 65 39.81 10.32 -2.37
C ALA A 65 41.20 10.05 -1.78
N ALA A 66 41.42 8.87 -1.18
CA ALA A 66 42.71 8.45 -0.65
C ALA A 66 43.75 8.27 -1.77
N ALA A 67 43.35 7.77 -2.94
CA ALA A 67 44.24 7.53 -4.06
C ALA A 67 44.56 8.78 -4.89
N ARG A 68 43.61 9.72 -5.04
CA ARG A 68 43.71 10.81 -6.03
C ARG A 68 43.47 12.23 -5.50
N GLY A 69 42.99 12.42 -4.27
CA GLY A 69 42.90 13.73 -3.61
C GLY A 69 42.06 14.82 -4.33
N GLY A 70 41.03 14.43 -5.10
CA GLY A 70 40.20 15.36 -5.88
C GLY A 70 38.79 15.61 -5.30
N GLN A 71 38.03 16.55 -5.89
CA GLN A 71 36.65 16.89 -5.49
C GLN A 71 35.58 15.92 -6.04
N LEU A 72 35.90 15.16 -7.09
CA LEU A 72 34.98 14.25 -7.77
C LEU A 72 34.36 13.17 -6.86
N PRO A 73 35.09 12.55 -5.90
CA PRO A 73 34.53 11.57 -4.97
C PRO A 73 33.43 12.13 -4.06
N GLY A 74 33.57 13.40 -3.63
CA GLY A 74 32.56 14.10 -2.83
C GLY A 74 31.28 14.39 -3.61
N ALA A 75 31.41 14.78 -4.88
CA ALA A 75 30.26 15.00 -5.76
C ALA A 75 29.48 13.70 -6.01
N VAL A 76 30.17 12.57 -6.24
CA VAL A 76 29.53 11.25 -6.38
C VAL A 76 28.84 10.83 -5.10
N LEU A 77 29.48 11.00 -3.94
CA LEU A 77 28.89 10.70 -2.63
C LEU A 77 27.57 11.48 -2.42
N LEU A 78 27.58 12.78 -2.70
CA LEU A 78 26.40 13.64 -2.58
C LEU A 78 25.30 13.19 -3.56
N ALA A 79 25.64 13.01 -4.83
CA ALA A 79 24.70 12.57 -5.86
C ALA A 79 24.07 11.21 -5.52
N SER A 80 24.85 10.25 -5.00
CA SER A 80 24.35 8.95 -4.57
C SER A 80 23.39 9.06 -3.38
N ASN A 81 23.75 9.81 -2.33
CA ASN A 81 22.88 9.95 -1.15
C ASN A 81 21.58 10.70 -1.48
N VAL A 82 21.68 11.84 -2.16
CA VAL A 82 20.52 12.65 -2.55
C VAL A 82 19.66 11.88 -3.55
N GLY A 83 20.26 11.22 -4.53
CA GLY A 83 19.56 10.43 -5.52
C GLY A 83 18.77 9.28 -4.90
N VAL A 84 19.39 8.51 -3.98
CA VAL A 84 18.68 7.42 -3.29
C VAL A 84 17.58 7.95 -2.38
N LEU A 85 17.81 9.04 -1.63
CA LEU A 85 16.76 9.66 -0.81
C LEU A 85 15.57 10.17 -1.65
N ALA A 86 15.84 10.81 -2.78
CA ALA A 86 14.80 11.25 -3.71
C ALA A 86 14.02 10.05 -4.26
N LEU A 87 14.72 8.97 -4.64
CA LEU A 87 14.11 7.74 -5.13
C LEU A 87 13.24 7.06 -4.06
N MET A 88 13.73 6.97 -2.82
CA MET A 88 12.94 6.48 -1.67
C MET A 88 11.69 7.33 -1.47
N ALA A 89 11.83 8.65 -1.44
CA ALA A 89 10.70 9.56 -1.25
C ALA A 89 9.63 9.37 -2.33
N VAL A 90 10.04 9.34 -3.61
CA VAL A 90 9.11 9.14 -4.73
C VAL A 90 8.42 7.77 -4.63
N THR A 91 9.18 6.69 -4.45
CA THR A 91 8.61 5.33 -4.38
C THR A 91 7.67 5.14 -3.19
N HIS A 92 8.01 5.69 -2.02
CA HIS A 92 7.15 5.65 -0.84
C HIS A 92 5.89 6.48 -1.04
N VAL A 93 5.99 7.71 -1.53
CA VAL A 93 4.81 8.55 -1.81
C VAL A 93 3.88 7.89 -2.82
N THR A 94 4.44 7.29 -3.88
CA THR A 94 3.67 6.52 -4.86
C THR A 94 2.98 5.31 -4.22
N ALA A 95 3.70 4.53 -3.40
CA ALA A 95 3.13 3.37 -2.70
C ALA A 95 2.00 3.79 -1.75
N TRP A 96 2.17 4.87 -0.98
CA TRP A 96 1.13 5.41 -0.10
C TRP A 96 -0.09 5.93 -0.85
N ALA A 97 0.10 6.64 -1.95
CA ALA A 97 -1.00 7.15 -2.77
C ALA A 97 -1.82 6.00 -3.37
N LEU A 98 -1.15 4.96 -3.88
CA LEU A 98 -1.81 3.76 -4.40
C LEU A 98 -2.48 2.95 -3.30
N LEU A 99 -1.87 2.86 -2.11
CA LEU A 99 -2.47 2.20 -0.95
C LEU A 99 -3.75 2.91 -0.53
N ALA A 100 -3.73 4.23 -0.40
CA ALA A 100 -4.91 5.03 -0.10
C ALA A 100 -5.99 4.85 -1.19
N GLY A 101 -5.60 4.89 -2.46
CA GLY A 101 -6.50 4.69 -3.60
C GLY A 101 -7.11 3.29 -3.68
N TRP A 102 -6.39 2.26 -3.23
CA TRP A 102 -6.88 0.90 -3.09
C TRP A 102 -7.80 0.76 -1.88
N LEU A 103 -7.40 1.25 -0.70
CA LEU A 103 -8.19 1.22 0.54
C LEU A 103 -9.55 1.90 0.35
N LEU A 104 -9.59 3.09 -0.26
CA LEU A 104 -10.84 3.81 -0.55
C LEU A 104 -11.79 3.00 -1.44
N ARG A 105 -11.26 2.28 -2.44
CA ARG A 105 -12.08 1.42 -3.31
C ARG A 105 -12.53 0.15 -2.59
N ALA A 106 -11.62 -0.49 -1.86
CA ALA A 106 -11.91 -1.69 -1.09
C ALA A 106 -13.00 -1.41 -0.04
N GLU A 107 -12.93 -0.27 0.65
CA GLU A 107 -13.95 0.18 1.61
C GLU A 107 -15.30 0.44 0.92
N ALA A 108 -15.31 1.12 -0.23
CA ALA A 108 -16.53 1.37 -0.99
C ALA A 108 -17.21 0.05 -1.42
N ASN A 109 -16.44 -0.89 -1.96
CA ASN A 109 -16.94 -2.21 -2.36
C ASN A 109 -17.43 -3.03 -1.14
N ALA A 110 -16.74 -2.96 0.00
CA ALA A 110 -17.17 -3.66 1.22
C ALA A 110 -18.54 -3.18 1.73
N ARG A 111 -18.87 -1.89 1.59
CA ARG A 111 -20.19 -1.36 1.97
C ARG A 111 -21.32 -1.89 1.09
N VAL A 112 -21.04 -2.13 -0.19
CA VAL A 112 -22.00 -2.76 -1.13
C VAL A 112 -22.22 -4.22 -0.78
N LEU A 113 -21.16 -4.93 -0.39
CA LEU A 113 -21.21 -6.36 -0.04
C LEU A 113 -21.90 -6.65 1.31
N ALA A 114 -22.03 -5.67 2.20
CA ALA A 114 -22.64 -5.82 3.52
C ALA A 114 -23.49 -4.59 3.93
N PRO A 115 -24.64 -4.35 3.26
CA PRO A 115 -25.51 -3.22 3.58
C PRO A 115 -26.07 -3.35 5.01
N GLY A 116 -25.87 -2.32 5.84
CA GLY A 116 -26.38 -2.24 7.22
C GLY A 116 -25.32 -2.23 8.33
N GLN A 117 -24.03 -2.40 8.02
CA GLN A 117 -22.97 -2.28 9.02
C GLN A 117 -22.54 -0.82 9.23
N ARG A 118 -22.52 -0.38 10.50
CA ARG A 118 -22.08 0.99 10.87
C ARG A 118 -20.61 1.20 10.48
N PRO A 119 -20.28 2.31 9.81
CA PRO A 119 -18.88 2.64 9.51
C PRO A 119 -18.10 2.87 10.80
N PRO A 120 -16.82 2.49 10.86
CA PRO A 120 -15.94 2.86 11.97
C PRO A 120 -15.81 4.39 12.07
N ARG A 121 -15.80 4.93 13.29
CA ARG A 121 -15.88 6.38 13.57
C ARG A 121 -14.57 7.06 13.13
N ARG A 122 -14.65 7.79 12.02
CA ARG A 122 -13.54 8.34 11.21
C ARG A 122 -12.56 9.34 11.85
N THR A 123 -12.64 9.69 13.13
CA THR A 123 -11.95 10.91 13.62
C THR A 123 -10.53 10.73 14.18
N ALA A 124 -10.04 9.50 14.38
CA ALA A 124 -8.65 9.24 14.83
C ALA A 124 -7.93 8.12 14.04
N GLU A 125 -8.59 7.51 13.06
CA GLU A 125 -8.26 6.16 12.58
C GLU A 125 -7.55 6.11 11.21
N VAL A 126 -6.93 7.20 10.74
CA VAL A 126 -6.20 7.17 9.45
C VAL A 126 -5.01 6.19 9.50
N TRP A 127 -4.34 6.10 10.66
CA TRP A 127 -3.28 5.13 10.93
C TRP A 127 -3.78 3.68 11.08
N PHE A 128 -5.08 3.48 11.29
CA PHE A 128 -5.73 2.16 11.40
C PHE A 128 -6.58 1.81 10.16
N ALA A 129 -6.57 2.65 9.13
CA ALA A 129 -7.34 2.45 7.90
C ALA A 129 -7.08 1.08 7.22
N PRO A 130 -5.83 0.54 7.19
CA PRO A 130 -5.61 -0.82 6.70
C PRO A 130 -6.33 -1.88 7.54
N ALA A 131 -6.31 -1.74 8.88
CA ALA A 131 -6.94 -2.68 9.80
C ALA A 131 -8.48 -2.62 9.76
N SER A 132 -9.06 -1.44 9.56
CA SER A 132 -10.52 -1.27 9.46
C SER A 132 -11.07 -1.83 8.15
N VAL A 133 -10.37 -1.64 7.02
CA VAL A 133 -10.70 -2.24 5.71
C VAL A 133 -10.53 -3.76 5.76
N ALA A 134 -9.41 -4.26 6.32
CA ALA A 134 -9.20 -5.70 6.50
C ALA A 134 -10.26 -6.33 7.41
N GLY A 135 -10.64 -5.66 8.49
CA GLY A 135 -11.71 -6.09 9.38
C GLY A 135 -13.09 -6.09 8.71
N ALA A 136 -13.36 -5.15 7.80
CA ALA A 136 -14.60 -5.13 7.02
C ALA A 136 -14.64 -6.26 5.98
N VAL A 137 -13.53 -6.50 5.27
CA VAL A 137 -13.41 -7.59 4.28
C VAL A 137 -13.40 -8.97 4.95
N ALA A 138 -12.75 -9.11 6.11
CA ALA A 138 -12.77 -10.33 6.91
C ALA A 138 -14.18 -10.75 7.32
N ARG A 139 -15.02 -9.76 7.65
CA ARG A 139 -16.41 -9.99 8.08
C ARG A 139 -17.36 -10.24 6.91
N ALA A 140 -17.03 -9.72 5.73
CA ALA A 140 -17.84 -9.87 4.52
C ALA A 140 -17.48 -11.11 3.67
N SER A 141 -16.36 -11.79 3.96
CA SER A 141 -15.87 -12.94 3.19
C SER A 141 -15.71 -14.19 4.06
N ARG A 142 -15.65 -15.38 3.44
CA ARG A 142 -15.38 -16.65 4.15
C ARG A 142 -13.92 -16.78 4.64
N CYS A 143 -13.05 -15.82 4.33
CA CYS A 143 -11.67 -15.82 4.79
C CYS A 143 -11.61 -15.52 6.29
N ARG A 144 -11.29 -16.55 7.09
CA ARG A 144 -11.25 -16.44 8.57
C ARG A 144 -10.05 -15.67 9.15
N ARG A 145 -9.03 -15.34 8.35
CA ARG A 145 -7.75 -14.77 8.83
C ARG A 145 -7.17 -13.51 8.15
N PRO A 146 -7.88 -12.74 7.29
CA PRO A 146 -7.26 -11.61 6.59
C PRO A 146 -6.91 -10.46 7.54
N ALA A 147 -7.62 -10.33 8.68
CA ALA A 147 -7.27 -9.36 9.71
C ALA A 147 -5.89 -9.64 10.35
N ALA A 148 -5.61 -10.89 10.71
CA ALA A 148 -4.32 -11.26 11.31
C ALA A 148 -3.16 -11.02 10.34
N LEU A 149 -3.33 -11.38 9.05
CA LEU A 149 -2.34 -11.14 8.01
C LEU A 149 -2.05 -9.65 7.81
N VAL A 150 -3.09 -8.81 7.76
CA VAL A 150 -2.93 -7.35 7.62
C VAL A 150 -2.26 -6.74 8.85
N TRP A 151 -2.59 -7.23 10.05
CA TRP A 151 -1.89 -6.82 11.28
C TRP A 151 -0.42 -7.24 11.27
N SER A 152 -0.11 -8.46 10.85
CA SER A 152 1.28 -8.93 10.72
C SER A 152 2.06 -8.10 9.71
N TRP A 153 1.46 -7.79 8.56
CA TRP A 153 2.04 -6.87 7.57
C TRP A 153 2.32 -5.49 8.20
N TRP A 154 1.35 -4.90 8.87
CA TRP A 154 1.46 -3.56 9.43
C TRP A 154 2.51 -3.48 10.55
N LEU A 155 2.52 -4.46 11.46
CA LEU A 155 3.53 -4.53 12.53
C LEU A 155 4.93 -4.76 11.97
N ALA A 156 5.08 -5.62 10.95
CA ALA A 156 6.36 -5.83 10.28
C ALA A 156 6.85 -4.55 9.61
N TRP A 157 5.96 -3.79 8.96
CA TRP A 157 6.29 -2.50 8.36
C TRP A 157 6.74 -1.48 9.41
N LEU A 158 6.00 -1.33 10.52
CA LEU A 158 6.36 -0.42 11.62
C LEU A 158 7.70 -0.80 12.26
N ALA A 159 7.91 -2.08 12.55
CA ALA A 159 9.15 -2.57 13.13
C ALA A 159 10.33 -2.36 12.17
N GLY A 160 10.14 -2.65 10.88
CA GLY A 160 11.16 -2.43 9.85
C GLY A 160 11.51 -0.95 9.67
N ALA A 161 10.51 -0.08 9.59
CA ALA A 161 10.70 1.37 9.47
C ALA A 161 11.43 1.94 10.71
N ALA A 162 11.01 1.54 11.91
CA ALA A 162 11.66 1.96 13.15
C ALA A 162 13.11 1.47 13.22
N ALA A 163 13.37 0.21 12.86
CA ALA A 163 14.72 -0.36 12.82
C ALA A 163 15.60 0.32 11.78
N LEU A 164 15.08 0.63 10.59
CA LEU A 164 15.85 1.30 9.54
C LEU A 164 16.18 2.75 9.93
N LEU A 165 15.22 3.47 10.53
CA LEU A 165 15.44 4.83 11.02
C LEU A 165 16.43 4.85 12.18
N ALA A 166 16.27 3.95 13.16
CA ALA A 166 17.19 3.81 14.28
C ALA A 166 18.60 3.42 13.79
N GLY A 167 18.69 2.45 12.87
CA GLY A 167 19.93 2.06 12.21
C GLY A 167 20.59 3.23 11.51
N THR A 168 19.82 4.04 10.78
CA THR A 168 20.35 5.23 10.07
C THR A 168 20.83 6.30 11.05
N ALA A 169 20.07 6.60 12.10
CA ALA A 169 20.38 7.66 13.06
C ALA A 169 21.53 7.29 14.00
N LEU A 170 21.53 6.05 14.53
CA LEU A 170 22.50 5.59 15.52
C LEU A 170 23.85 5.25 14.89
N THR A 171 23.89 4.89 13.61
CA THR A 171 25.15 4.59 12.90
C THR A 171 25.77 5.81 12.21
N TRP A 172 25.41 7.04 12.65
CA TRP A 172 25.96 8.27 12.10
C TRP A 172 26.90 8.99 13.08
N PRO A 173 28.05 8.39 13.45
CA PRO A 173 28.97 8.98 14.41
C PRO A 173 29.55 10.30 13.89
N SER A 174 29.90 11.19 14.82
CA SER A 174 30.54 12.48 14.49
C SER A 174 31.85 12.29 13.73
N GLU A 175 32.59 11.22 14.03
CA GLU A 175 33.83 10.84 13.36
C GLU A 175 33.62 10.54 11.86
N LEU A 176 32.60 9.74 11.52
CA LEU A 176 32.27 9.44 10.12
C LEU A 176 31.82 10.70 9.37
N ARG A 177 31.06 11.59 10.03
CA ARG A 177 30.71 12.91 9.45
C ARG A 177 31.95 13.72 9.12
N ALA A 178 32.89 13.82 10.06
CA ALA A 178 34.12 14.55 9.85
C ALA A 178 34.94 13.96 8.70
N MET A 179 35.00 12.63 8.58
CA MET A 179 35.65 11.95 7.45
C MET A 179 34.97 12.27 6.12
N LEU A 180 33.64 12.17 6.03
CA LEU A 180 32.92 12.47 4.78
C LEU A 180 33.03 13.96 4.39
N VAL A 181 33.10 14.87 5.35
CA VAL A 181 33.40 16.30 5.09
C VAL A 181 34.81 16.48 4.52
N ARG A 182 35.80 15.72 5.02
CA ARG A 182 37.15 15.73 4.45
C ARG A 182 37.20 15.16 3.03
N VAL A 183 36.49 14.06 2.76
CA VAL A 183 36.31 13.52 1.39
C VAL A 183 35.73 14.60 0.47
N TRP A 184 34.73 15.35 0.94
CA TRP A 184 34.16 16.47 0.18
C TRP A 184 35.21 17.56 -0.09
N GLY A 185 36.01 17.90 0.90
CA GLY A 185 37.11 18.84 0.76
C GLY A 185 38.27 18.36 -0.12
N GLY A 186 38.22 17.14 -0.67
CA GLY A 186 39.30 16.53 -1.45
C GLY A 186 40.51 16.12 -0.62
N ALA A 187 40.37 16.06 0.70
CA ALA A 187 41.45 15.65 1.59
C ALA A 187 41.59 14.12 1.62
N THR A 188 42.80 13.66 1.93
CA THR A 188 43.07 12.24 2.19
C THR A 188 42.44 11.80 3.51
N VAL A 189 42.05 10.53 3.58
CA VAL A 189 41.34 9.95 4.72
C VAL A 189 41.87 8.56 5.00
N ASP A 190 41.82 8.15 6.27
CA ASP A 190 42.15 6.80 6.69
C ASP A 190 41.07 5.82 6.19
N VAL A 191 41.47 4.96 5.26
CA VAL A 191 40.59 4.00 4.59
C VAL A 191 40.15 2.88 5.53
N ASP A 192 41.05 2.39 6.38
CA ASP A 192 40.76 1.26 7.27
C ASP A 192 39.72 1.67 8.31
N ARG A 193 39.91 2.86 8.90
CA ARG A 193 38.97 3.42 9.86
C ARG A 193 37.62 3.77 9.21
N ALA A 194 37.63 4.32 8.00
CA ALA A 194 36.40 4.59 7.26
C ALA A 194 35.63 3.30 6.92
N GLY A 195 36.34 2.24 6.55
CA GLY A 195 35.78 0.92 6.29
C GLY A 195 35.04 0.34 7.49
N GLU A 196 35.64 0.41 8.68
CA GLU A 196 34.98 -0.01 9.93
C GLU A 196 33.68 0.78 10.17
N LEU A 197 33.76 2.12 10.12
CA LEU A 197 32.62 3.00 10.40
C LEU A 197 31.46 2.81 9.40
N LEU A 198 31.79 2.60 8.12
CA LEU A 198 30.80 2.32 7.08
C LEU A 198 30.22 0.90 7.19
N GLY A 199 31.02 -0.07 7.63
CA GLY A 199 30.55 -1.42 7.97
C GLY A 199 29.47 -1.39 9.07
N TYR A 200 29.66 -0.58 10.11
CA TYR A 200 28.64 -0.37 11.14
C TYR A 200 27.34 0.22 10.58
N GLN A 201 27.42 1.12 9.58
CA GLN A 201 26.21 1.65 8.93
C GLN A 201 25.39 0.57 8.23
N ILE A 202 26.07 -0.29 7.47
CA ILE A 202 25.40 -1.40 6.77
C ILE A 202 24.78 -2.33 7.81
N ALA A 203 25.54 -2.72 8.84
CA ALA A 203 25.07 -3.61 9.90
C ALA A 203 23.85 -3.05 10.67
N GLY A 204 23.79 -1.73 10.88
CA GLY A 204 22.65 -1.10 11.54
C GLY A 204 21.41 -0.94 10.65
N ARG A 205 21.59 -0.71 9.34
CA ARG A 205 20.47 -0.47 8.40
C ARG A 205 19.87 -1.76 7.83
N LEU A 206 20.71 -2.74 7.54
CA LEU A 206 20.31 -3.96 6.84
C LEU A 206 19.15 -4.72 7.52
N PRO A 207 19.11 -4.89 8.85
CA PRO A 207 17.99 -5.58 9.49
C PRO A 207 16.65 -4.88 9.25
N GLY A 208 16.62 -3.54 9.31
CA GLY A 208 15.42 -2.76 9.04
C GLY A 208 14.96 -2.89 7.58
N ALA A 209 15.87 -2.81 6.61
CA ALA A 209 15.55 -2.96 5.20
C ALA A 209 15.04 -4.38 4.85
N VAL A 210 15.62 -5.42 5.45
CA VAL A 210 15.15 -6.81 5.30
C VAL A 210 13.75 -6.99 5.90
N LEU A 211 13.47 -6.39 7.06
CA LEU A 211 12.13 -6.40 7.64
C LEU A 211 11.11 -5.66 6.77
N LEU A 212 11.50 -4.54 6.13
CA LEU A 212 10.65 -3.82 5.19
C LEU A 212 10.38 -4.63 3.91
N LEU A 213 11.37 -5.40 3.42
CA LEU A 213 11.16 -6.36 2.34
C LEU A 213 10.17 -7.45 2.75
N ALA A 214 10.33 -8.05 3.93
CA ALA A 214 9.39 -9.04 4.45
C ALA A 214 7.99 -8.44 4.62
N ALA A 215 7.89 -7.20 5.09
CA ALA A 215 6.64 -6.46 5.18
C ALA A 215 6.01 -6.24 3.80
N ALA A 216 6.79 -5.90 2.77
CA ALA A 216 6.29 -5.76 1.41
C ALA A 216 5.72 -7.08 0.87
N VAL A 217 6.39 -8.21 1.10
CA VAL A 217 5.87 -9.54 0.73
C VAL A 217 4.54 -9.82 1.45
N LEU A 218 4.47 -9.59 2.77
CA LEU A 218 3.23 -9.74 3.53
C LEU A 218 2.12 -8.81 3.01
N GLY A 219 2.46 -7.58 2.65
CA GLY A 219 1.54 -6.61 2.09
C GLY A 219 0.97 -7.04 0.74
N VAL A 220 1.82 -7.56 -0.15
CA VAL A 220 1.39 -8.11 -1.44
C VAL A 220 0.41 -9.25 -1.23
N VAL A 221 0.74 -10.21 -0.35
CA VAL A 221 -0.15 -11.33 -0.03
C VAL A 221 -1.44 -10.84 0.61
N ALA A 222 -1.39 -9.83 1.49
CA ALA A 222 -2.58 -9.26 2.12
C ALA A 222 -3.52 -8.61 1.09
N VAL A 223 -2.97 -7.78 0.20
CA VAL A 223 -3.72 -7.09 -0.86
C VAL A 223 -4.33 -8.10 -1.82
N ASP A 224 -3.59 -9.14 -2.21
CA ASP A 224 -4.06 -10.22 -3.07
C ASP A 224 -5.25 -10.95 -2.44
N ARG A 225 -5.08 -11.44 -1.20
CA ARG A 225 -6.11 -12.19 -0.47
C ARG A 225 -7.38 -11.36 -0.25
N VAL A 226 -7.24 -10.08 0.08
CA VAL A 226 -8.36 -9.16 0.24
C VAL A 226 -9.07 -8.95 -1.10
N THR A 227 -8.32 -8.73 -2.18
CA THR A 227 -8.88 -8.45 -3.51
C THR A 227 -9.62 -9.68 -4.06
N THR A 228 -9.03 -10.87 -3.96
CA THR A 228 -9.65 -12.14 -4.37
C THR A 228 -10.91 -12.43 -3.56
N ALA A 229 -10.87 -12.26 -2.23
CA ALA A 229 -12.03 -12.46 -1.38
C ALA A 229 -13.20 -11.51 -1.71
N GLN A 230 -12.92 -10.28 -2.18
CA GLN A 230 -13.96 -9.38 -2.67
C GLN A 230 -14.57 -9.89 -3.98
N TYR A 231 -13.76 -10.33 -4.93
CA TYR A 231 -14.25 -10.87 -6.21
C TYR A 231 -15.06 -12.15 -6.04
N ASP A 232 -14.57 -13.12 -5.25
CA ASP A 232 -15.31 -14.37 -4.96
C ASP A 232 -16.71 -14.07 -4.41
N ARG A 233 -16.82 -13.08 -3.53
CA ARG A 233 -18.11 -12.68 -2.94
C ARG A 233 -19.03 -12.01 -3.96
N PHE A 234 -18.50 -11.21 -4.88
CA PHE A 234 -19.29 -10.64 -5.96
C PHE A 234 -19.81 -11.73 -6.91
N ASP A 235 -19.00 -12.74 -7.22
CA ASP A 235 -19.42 -13.87 -8.06
C ASP A 235 -20.50 -14.72 -7.38
N GLU A 236 -20.40 -14.96 -6.07
CA GLU A 236 -21.46 -15.60 -5.27
C GLU A 236 -22.79 -14.82 -5.37
N LEU A 237 -22.76 -13.50 -5.17
CA LEU A 237 -23.96 -12.66 -5.24
C LEU A 237 -24.58 -12.67 -6.65
N ARG A 238 -23.76 -12.55 -7.69
CA ARG A 238 -24.22 -12.58 -9.09
C ARG A 238 -24.85 -13.93 -9.47
N SER A 239 -24.31 -15.04 -8.95
CA SER A 239 -24.88 -16.37 -9.18
C SER A 239 -26.23 -16.59 -8.48
N SER A 240 -26.47 -15.88 -7.37
CA SER A 240 -27.68 -15.99 -6.55
C SER A 240 -28.85 -15.12 -7.06
N GLU A 241 -28.56 -14.06 -7.82
CA GLU A 241 -29.55 -13.15 -8.41
C GLU A 241 -30.09 -13.64 -9.78
N CYS A 242 -29.59 -14.75 -10.32
CA CYS A 242 -30.08 -15.33 -11.57
C CYS A 242 -31.40 -16.10 -11.33
N PRO A 243 -32.50 -15.76 -12.01
CA PRO A 243 -33.79 -16.40 -11.76
C PRO A 243 -33.77 -17.90 -12.10
N PRO A 244 -34.46 -18.75 -11.33
CA PRO A 244 -34.42 -20.21 -11.49
C PRO A 244 -34.88 -20.69 -12.88
N SER A 245 -35.64 -19.87 -13.62
CA SER A 245 -36.06 -20.14 -15.00
C SER A 245 -34.91 -20.14 -16.01
N GLU A 246 -33.86 -19.35 -15.82
CA GLU A 246 -32.67 -19.35 -16.69
C GLU A 246 -31.66 -20.45 -16.30
N GLN A 247 -31.58 -20.80 -15.02
CA GLN A 247 -30.76 -21.94 -14.56
C GLN A 247 -31.30 -23.28 -15.06
N MET A 248 -32.63 -23.46 -15.07
CA MET A 248 -33.24 -24.66 -15.66
C MET A 248 -33.04 -24.76 -17.18
N ALA A 249 -33.07 -23.64 -17.90
CA ALA A 249 -32.86 -23.63 -19.35
C ALA A 249 -31.42 -24.03 -19.76
N ARG A 250 -30.40 -23.66 -18.97
CA ARG A 250 -29.01 -24.07 -19.20
C ARG A 250 -28.69 -25.51 -18.79
N SER A 251 -29.50 -26.12 -17.93
CA SER A 251 -29.31 -27.53 -17.50
C SER A 251 -29.88 -28.55 -18.49
N ARG A 252 -30.61 -28.11 -19.53
CA ARG A 252 -31.29 -28.95 -20.52
C ARG A 252 -30.63 -28.94 -21.91
N THR A 253 -29.49 -28.28 -22.05
CA THR A 253 -28.61 -28.32 -23.23
C THR A 253 -27.29 -28.93 -22.83
#